data_AF-A0A2S7WV33-F1
#
_entry.id   AF-A0A2S7WV33-F1
#
_cell.length_a   1.000
_cell.length_b   1.000
_cell.length_c   1.000
_cell.angle_alpha   90.00
_cell.angle_beta   90.00
_cell.angle_gamma   90.00
#
_symmetry.space_group_name_H-M   'P 1'
#
loop_
_entity.id
_entity.type
_entity.pdbx_description
1 polymer ?
#
loop_
_entity_poly.entity_id
_entity_poly.type
_entity_poly.pdbx_seq_one_letter_code
_entity_poly.pdbx_strand_id
1 'polypeptide(L)'
;MNVRGIQLSNGFIESLHNELLVTFSKHYGVELKTLTVFQLYGFGNFNEKEPNLKGFIIEKTTKWINGKYIYNKVREVQKGNSKNVKMRRDYLSLLIIAAGYDNYKQYLKESLYISDATREAEGGNIEDDSTNENALYYVGYYVENEQYFIKSKFTIHKMKTVSWEILYWERNSKPIFYTYYGKCVPTGESALSFYFNKENSSLNKECFVNLFYGNNMQSKPILLGAYCGFNRNNGPVIGKLILEQVNDKETQDIKVRSTEVNPIFHHYLYSQRMEVENILPHKDSDLSVSVNRLEIVNFLIGDYFGFYLDENNYLIPINFIVHNDLGELTLKINNKSFKGIGRINKTENYLISEFSEKNNSYSQFSIQIKPLEKDLFKSYILVYSGADVLSGKVLLWKNNSALEALLEANKGFYLNISDVDATIEKKIEQYLKEKVI
;
A
#
# COMPACT_ATOMS: atom_id res chain seq x y z
N MET A 1 -26.32 8.30 -3.97
CA MET A 1 -26.64 9.49 -3.15
C MET A 1 -25.40 9.97 -2.39
N ASN A 2 -25.00 11.23 -2.58
CA ASN A 2 -23.77 11.83 -2.03
C ASN A 2 -23.88 12.13 -0.52
N VAL A 3 -23.23 11.34 0.35
CA VAL A 3 -23.25 11.50 1.84
C VAL A 3 -22.21 12.51 2.36
N ARG A 4 -21.68 13.42 1.51
CA ARG A 4 -20.74 14.47 1.96
C ARG A 4 -21.39 15.57 2.82
N GLY A 5 -22.71 15.57 2.96
CA GLY A 5 -23.39 16.57 3.77
C GLY A 5 -24.59 16.01 4.52
N ILE A 6 -24.81 16.54 5.71
CA ILE A 6 -25.99 16.34 6.54
C ILE A 6 -27.09 17.31 6.09
N GLN A 7 -28.35 16.87 6.10
CA GLN A 7 -29.47 17.77 5.95
C GLN A 7 -29.82 18.33 7.33
N LEU A 8 -29.83 19.64 7.45
CA LEU A 8 -30.22 20.35 8.65
C LEU A 8 -31.45 21.18 8.32
N SER A 9 -32.39 21.24 9.24
CA SER A 9 -33.49 22.19 9.20
C SER A 9 -32.97 23.62 9.20
N ASN A 10 -33.78 24.51 8.64
CA ASN A 10 -33.47 25.94 8.64
C ASN A 10 -33.32 26.49 10.07
N GLY A 11 -34.18 26.05 10.99
CA GLY A 11 -34.13 26.46 12.40
C GLY A 11 -32.79 26.11 13.06
N PHE A 12 -32.24 24.92 12.79
CA PHE A 12 -30.94 24.53 13.34
C PHE A 12 -29.82 25.47 12.86
N ILE A 13 -29.77 25.76 11.55
CA ILE A 13 -28.71 26.62 10.99
C ILE A 13 -28.86 28.05 11.50
N GLU A 14 -30.07 28.58 11.61
CA GLU A 14 -30.33 29.91 12.16
C GLU A 14 -29.89 30.01 13.63
N SER A 15 -30.27 29.03 14.46
CA SER A 15 -29.85 28.95 15.86
C SER A 15 -28.34 28.91 15.99
N LEU A 16 -27.66 28.01 15.26
CA LEU A 16 -26.21 27.87 15.31
C LEU A 16 -25.49 29.13 14.82
N HIS A 17 -25.99 29.74 13.75
CA HIS A 17 -25.43 30.97 13.23
C HIS A 17 -25.60 32.14 14.21
N ASN A 18 -26.78 32.29 14.81
CA ASN A 18 -27.05 33.34 15.80
C ASN A 18 -26.15 33.18 17.03
N GLU A 19 -26.04 31.95 17.53
CA GLU A 19 -25.18 31.65 18.67
C GLU A 19 -23.71 31.93 18.37
N LEU A 20 -23.22 31.53 17.18
CA LEU A 20 -21.88 31.87 16.71
C LEU A 20 -21.63 33.37 16.67
N LEU A 21 -22.59 34.15 16.17
CA LEU A 21 -22.48 35.61 16.10
C LEU A 21 -22.43 36.24 17.50
N VAL A 22 -23.22 35.74 18.45
CA VAL A 22 -23.19 36.22 19.83
C VAL A 22 -21.85 35.89 20.49
N THR A 23 -21.39 34.65 20.35
CA THR A 23 -20.10 34.21 20.92
C THR A 23 -18.92 34.97 20.30
N PHE A 24 -18.95 35.19 18.99
CA PHE A 24 -17.95 36.00 18.26
C PHE A 24 -17.94 37.46 18.75
N SER A 25 -19.11 38.10 18.82
CA SER A 25 -19.26 39.49 19.27
C SER A 25 -18.73 39.66 20.69
N LYS A 26 -19.02 38.69 21.57
CA LYS A 26 -18.51 38.68 22.94
C LYS A 26 -17.00 38.43 23.02
N HIS A 27 -16.46 37.54 22.18
CA HIS A 27 -15.04 37.19 22.17
C HIS A 27 -14.15 38.36 21.74
N TYR A 28 -14.56 39.13 20.73
CA TYR A 28 -13.79 40.30 20.26
C TYR A 28 -14.28 41.65 20.80
N GLY A 29 -15.38 41.68 21.54
CA GLY A 29 -15.98 42.93 22.05
C GLY A 29 -16.44 43.87 20.94
N VAL A 30 -16.97 43.32 19.84
CA VAL A 30 -17.37 44.08 18.64
C VAL A 30 -18.88 44.09 18.43
N GLU A 31 -19.42 45.23 18.00
CA GLU A 31 -20.80 45.31 17.53
C GLU A 31 -20.94 44.85 16.09
N LEU A 32 -21.74 43.81 15.85
CA LEU A 32 -21.88 43.18 14.53
C LEU A 32 -22.30 44.14 13.41
N LYS A 33 -23.09 45.17 13.73
CA LYS A 33 -23.58 46.18 12.77
C LYS A 33 -22.48 47.06 12.20
N THR A 34 -21.33 47.12 12.86
CA THR A 34 -20.17 47.90 12.39
C THR A 34 -19.35 47.16 11.33
N LEU A 35 -19.58 45.85 11.16
CA LEU A 35 -18.85 45.00 10.23
C LEU A 35 -19.61 44.87 8.91
N THR A 36 -18.90 45.05 7.79
CA THR A 36 -19.44 44.67 6.48
C THR A 36 -19.60 43.16 6.40
N VAL A 37 -20.42 42.67 5.47
CA VAL A 37 -20.59 41.22 5.24
C VAL A 37 -19.24 40.54 4.93
N PHE A 38 -18.40 41.18 4.11
CA PHE A 38 -17.07 40.64 3.78
C PHE A 38 -16.17 40.54 5.01
N GLN A 39 -16.19 41.58 5.86
CA GLN A 39 -15.44 41.59 7.12
C GLN A 39 -15.99 40.56 8.11
N LEU A 40 -17.30 40.53 8.35
CA LEU A 40 -17.92 39.63 9.32
C LEU A 40 -17.59 38.16 9.04
N TYR A 41 -17.69 37.72 7.78
CA TYR A 41 -17.46 36.32 7.43
C TYR A 41 -16.00 36.02 7.04
N GLY A 42 -15.17 37.02 6.80
CA GLY A 42 -13.76 36.83 6.43
C GLY A 42 -13.57 36.26 5.02
N PHE A 43 -14.21 36.88 4.02
CA PHE A 43 -14.01 36.55 2.60
C PHE A 43 -14.01 37.79 1.69
N GLY A 44 -13.41 37.69 0.51
CA GLY A 44 -13.26 38.83 -0.40
C GLY A 44 -12.18 39.79 0.08
N ASN A 45 -12.40 41.10 -0.08
CA ASN A 45 -11.48 42.15 0.36
C ASN A 45 -11.73 42.53 1.83
N PHE A 46 -11.54 41.57 2.75
CA PHE A 46 -11.62 41.81 4.19
C PHE A 46 -10.22 42.06 4.78
N ASN A 47 -10.14 42.72 5.93
CA ASN A 47 -8.90 42.91 6.65
C ASN A 47 -8.67 41.74 7.62
N GLU A 48 -7.63 40.92 7.36
CA GLU A 48 -7.29 39.76 8.18
C GLU A 48 -6.88 40.13 9.61
N LYS A 49 -6.43 41.37 9.83
CA LYS A 49 -6.04 41.87 11.17
C LYS A 49 -7.24 42.31 12.01
N GLU A 50 -8.40 42.47 11.40
CA GLU A 50 -9.64 42.86 12.08
C GLU A 50 -10.51 41.62 12.40
N PRO A 51 -11.33 41.69 13.46
CA PRO A 51 -12.22 40.60 13.84
C PRO A 51 -13.09 40.09 12.68
N ASN A 52 -13.12 38.77 12.51
CA ASN A 52 -13.96 38.09 11.53
C ASN A 52 -14.24 36.63 11.97
N LEU A 53 -15.36 36.07 11.54
CA LEU A 53 -15.79 34.71 11.90
C LEU A 53 -14.82 33.63 11.42
N LYS A 54 -14.19 33.81 10.25
CA LYS A 54 -13.18 32.86 9.76
C LYS A 54 -12.01 32.77 10.73
N GLY A 55 -11.47 33.91 11.15
CA GLY A 55 -10.39 34.01 12.14
C GLY A 55 -10.79 33.43 13.49
N PHE A 56 -12.00 33.76 13.97
CA PHE A 56 -12.57 33.23 15.20
C PHE A 56 -12.62 31.69 15.23
N ILE A 57 -13.15 31.09 14.16
CA ILE A 57 -13.29 29.62 14.08
C ILE A 57 -11.92 28.96 13.99
N ILE A 58 -10.97 29.56 13.26
CA ILE A 58 -9.58 29.07 13.21
C ILE A 58 -8.95 29.13 14.59
N GLU A 59 -9.14 30.22 15.34
CA GLU A 59 -8.63 30.39 16.70
C GLU A 59 -9.17 29.30 17.64
N LYS A 60 -10.49 29.04 17.60
CA LYS A 60 -11.14 28.05 18.49
C LYS A 60 -10.88 26.59 18.11
N THR A 61 -10.69 26.31 16.83
CA THR A 61 -10.64 24.92 16.32
C THR A 61 -9.28 24.49 15.79
N THR A 62 -8.35 25.43 15.61
CA THR A 62 -7.06 25.27 14.91
C THR A 62 -7.17 24.80 13.46
N LYS A 63 -8.37 24.85 12.87
CA LYS A 63 -8.66 24.32 11.53
C LYS A 63 -9.14 25.42 10.60
N TRP A 64 -8.65 25.36 9.36
CA TRP A 64 -9.03 26.30 8.31
C TRP A 64 -10.50 26.14 7.91
N ILE A 65 -11.17 27.27 7.62
CA ILE A 65 -12.55 27.30 7.13
C ILE A 65 -12.73 28.38 6.04
N ASN A 66 -13.66 28.14 5.12
CA ASN A 66 -14.06 29.13 4.11
C ASN A 66 -15.24 29.98 4.59
N GLY A 67 -14.98 31.25 4.92
CA GLY A 67 -16.01 32.22 5.31
C GLY A 67 -17.16 32.39 4.32
N LYS A 68 -16.86 32.37 3.01
CA LYS A 68 -17.86 32.48 1.94
C LYS A 68 -18.85 31.32 1.95
N TYR A 69 -18.39 30.13 2.36
CA TYR A 69 -19.27 28.97 2.46
C TYR A 69 -20.31 29.15 3.57
N ILE A 70 -19.90 29.65 4.73
CA ILE A 70 -20.81 29.94 5.86
C ILE A 70 -21.88 30.95 5.44
N TYR A 71 -21.43 32.07 4.86
CA TYR A 71 -22.32 33.11 4.35
C TYR A 71 -23.36 32.57 3.36
N ASN A 72 -22.92 31.75 2.40
CA ASN A 72 -23.81 31.18 1.39
C ASN A 72 -24.86 30.27 2.03
N LYS A 73 -24.53 29.52 3.09
CA LYS A 73 -25.50 28.66 3.78
C LYS A 73 -26.54 29.45 4.57
N VAL A 74 -26.14 30.53 5.22
CA VAL A 74 -27.08 31.44 5.87
C VAL A 74 -28.00 32.12 4.85
N ARG A 75 -27.44 32.57 3.72
CA ARG A 75 -28.21 33.13 2.59
C ARG A 75 -29.19 32.12 1.98
N GLU A 76 -28.82 30.84 1.92
CA GLU A 76 -29.68 29.75 1.41
C GLU A 76 -30.93 29.61 2.29
N VAL A 77 -30.74 29.61 3.61
CA VAL A 77 -31.84 29.58 4.60
C VAL A 77 -32.73 30.82 4.48
N GLN A 78 -32.14 32.02 4.48
CA GLN A 78 -32.88 33.28 4.40
C GLN A 78 -33.71 33.44 3.12
N LYS A 79 -33.32 32.78 2.01
CA LYS A 79 -34.08 32.79 0.77
C LYS A 79 -35.31 31.88 0.80
N GLY A 80 -35.42 30.97 1.78
CA GLY A 80 -36.58 30.10 1.95
C GLY A 80 -36.77 29.02 0.87
N ASN A 81 -35.77 28.78 0.02
CA ASN A 81 -35.92 27.90 -1.15
C ASN A 81 -36.05 26.41 -0.79
N SER A 82 -35.70 26.00 0.43
CA SER A 82 -35.81 24.63 0.91
C SER A 82 -36.11 24.59 2.40
N LYS A 83 -36.84 23.55 2.86
CA LYS A 83 -37.11 23.30 4.29
C LYS A 83 -35.86 22.85 5.07
N ASN A 84 -34.95 22.19 4.36
CA ASN A 84 -33.67 21.71 4.88
C ASN A 84 -32.55 22.23 3.98
N VAL A 85 -31.39 22.50 4.58
CA VAL A 85 -30.17 22.89 3.90
C VAL A 85 -29.11 21.83 4.12
N LYS A 86 -28.45 21.45 3.02
CA LYS A 86 -27.37 20.46 3.08
C LYS A 86 -26.06 21.14 3.47
N MET A 87 -25.45 20.70 4.56
CA MET A 87 -24.17 21.22 5.05
C MET A 87 -23.12 20.11 5.14
N ARG A 88 -21.86 20.40 4.80
CA ARG A 88 -20.77 19.44 5.01
C ARG A 88 -20.54 19.20 6.51
N ARG A 89 -20.32 17.94 6.89
CA ARG A 89 -20.23 17.51 8.30
C ARG A 89 -19.00 18.09 9.01
N ASP A 90 -17.86 18.15 8.31
CA ASP A 90 -16.63 18.78 8.79
C ASP A 90 -16.85 20.25 9.15
N TYR A 91 -17.48 21.02 8.26
CA TYR A 91 -17.81 22.43 8.52
C TYR A 91 -18.77 22.56 9.71
N LEU A 92 -19.81 21.72 9.77
CA LEU A 92 -20.75 21.72 10.88
C LEU A 92 -20.05 21.49 12.23
N SER A 93 -19.15 20.50 12.31
CA SER A 93 -18.37 20.25 13.53
C SER A 93 -17.52 21.45 13.93
N LEU A 94 -16.87 22.14 12.99
CA LEU A 94 -16.09 23.35 13.29
C LEU A 94 -16.96 24.47 13.86
N LEU A 95 -18.15 24.66 13.29
CA LEU A 95 -19.10 25.67 13.75
C LEU A 95 -19.58 25.36 15.18
N ILE A 96 -19.91 24.10 15.47
CA ILE A 96 -20.36 23.67 16.79
C ILE A 96 -19.27 23.85 17.86
N ILE A 97 -18.03 23.46 17.54
CA ILE A 97 -16.88 23.63 18.44
C ILE A 97 -16.60 25.12 18.67
N ALA A 98 -16.65 25.94 17.62
CA ALA A 98 -16.46 27.38 17.75
C ALA A 98 -17.60 28.05 18.56
N ALA A 99 -18.80 27.48 18.56
CA ALA A 99 -19.91 27.92 19.40
C ALA A 99 -19.75 27.50 20.88
N GLY A 100 -18.81 26.59 21.20
CA GLY A 100 -18.49 26.17 22.57
C GLY A 100 -18.97 24.77 22.95
N TYR A 101 -19.33 23.92 21.98
CA TYR A 101 -19.85 22.57 22.21
C TYR A 101 -18.94 21.51 21.58
N ASP A 102 -18.82 20.34 22.20
CA ASP A 102 -17.92 19.28 21.71
C ASP A 102 -18.43 18.62 20.43
N ASN A 103 -19.76 18.50 20.29
CA ASN A 103 -20.37 17.78 19.17
C ASN A 103 -21.84 18.16 18.94
N TYR A 104 -22.38 17.64 17.83
CA TYR A 104 -23.77 17.86 17.39
C TYR A 104 -24.81 17.50 18.44
N LYS A 105 -24.65 16.36 19.13
CA LYS A 105 -25.62 15.91 20.14
C LYS A 105 -25.62 16.86 21.34
N GLN A 106 -24.43 17.30 21.76
CA GLN A 106 -24.30 18.26 22.85
C GLN A 106 -24.94 19.59 22.47
N TYR A 107 -24.64 20.13 21.29
CA TYR A 107 -25.27 21.35 20.78
C TYR A 107 -26.80 21.24 20.77
N LEU A 108 -27.32 20.16 20.19
CA LEU A 108 -28.75 19.94 20.07
C LEU A 108 -29.45 19.80 21.43
N LYS A 109 -28.76 19.30 22.45
CA LYS A 109 -29.30 19.11 23.80
C LYS A 109 -29.12 20.34 24.70
N GLU A 110 -28.02 21.07 24.57
CA GLU A 110 -27.59 22.06 25.56
C GLU A 110 -27.65 23.51 25.05
N SER A 111 -27.81 23.74 23.73
CA SER A 111 -27.95 25.09 23.18
C SER A 111 -29.23 25.76 23.65
N LEU A 112 -29.10 27.00 24.15
CA LEU A 112 -30.24 27.85 24.51
C LEU A 112 -30.87 28.51 23.28
N TYR A 113 -30.20 28.46 22.12
CA TYR A 113 -30.67 29.11 20.89
C TYR A 113 -31.54 28.19 20.03
N ILE A 114 -31.59 26.90 20.35
CA ILE A 114 -32.36 25.91 19.60
C ILE A 114 -33.72 25.64 20.25
N SER A 115 -34.79 25.87 19.47
CA SER A 115 -36.18 25.69 19.95
C SER A 115 -36.56 24.21 20.06
N ASP A 116 -37.55 23.89 20.89
CA ASP A 116 -38.07 22.52 21.06
C ASP A 116 -38.54 21.92 19.73
N ALA A 117 -39.24 22.69 18.90
CA ALA A 117 -39.64 22.26 17.56
C ALA A 117 -38.45 21.92 16.65
N THR A 118 -37.33 22.65 16.78
CA THR A 118 -36.10 22.34 16.05
C THR A 118 -35.43 21.09 16.62
N ARG A 119 -35.44 20.92 17.96
CA ARG A 119 -34.91 19.73 18.63
C ARG A 119 -35.66 18.47 18.22
N GLU A 120 -36.98 18.54 18.09
CA GLU A 120 -37.81 17.44 17.60
C GLU A 120 -37.56 17.16 16.11
N ALA A 121 -37.52 18.21 15.27
CA ALA A 121 -37.25 18.07 13.84
C ALA A 121 -35.85 17.47 13.55
N GLU A 122 -34.85 17.84 14.34
CA GLU A 122 -33.50 17.30 14.26
C GLU A 122 -33.33 15.99 15.05
N GLY A 123 -34.24 15.69 15.98
CA GLY A 123 -34.30 14.46 16.74
C GLY A 123 -34.40 13.22 15.84
N GLY A 124 -35.12 13.34 14.73
CA GLY A 124 -35.16 12.32 13.68
C GLY A 124 -33.83 12.09 12.95
N ASN A 125 -32.88 13.03 13.01
CA ASN A 125 -31.51 12.85 12.52
C ASN A 125 -30.57 12.19 13.57
N ILE A 126 -31.04 11.97 14.82
CA ILE A 126 -30.25 11.41 15.94
C ILE A 126 -30.23 9.86 15.91
N GLU A 127 -31.18 9.20 15.25
CA GLU A 127 -31.13 7.74 15.02
C GLU A 127 -30.15 7.38 13.90
N ASP A 128 -28.84 7.56 14.14
CA ASP A 128 -27.83 6.75 13.46
C ASP A 128 -26.41 6.77 14.08
N ASP A 129 -26.25 7.24 15.33
CA ASP A 129 -24.93 7.51 15.91
C ASP A 129 -24.75 7.03 17.37
N SER A 130 -25.56 6.09 17.85
CA SER A 130 -25.40 5.49 19.20
C SER A 130 -25.32 3.97 19.21
N THR A 131 -24.74 3.40 18.17
CA THR A 131 -23.97 2.14 18.14
C THR A 131 -23.47 2.02 16.71
N ASN A 132 -22.16 1.94 16.51
CA ASN A 132 -21.59 1.70 15.18
C ASN A 132 -21.74 0.19 14.85
N GLU A 133 -22.95 -0.35 14.98
CA GLU A 133 -23.28 -1.79 14.91
C GLU A 133 -22.89 -2.44 13.59
N ASN A 134 -22.61 -1.62 12.56
CA ASN A 134 -22.21 -2.08 11.22
C ASN A 134 -20.86 -1.50 10.74
N ALA A 135 -20.00 -1.05 11.64
CA ALA A 135 -18.63 -0.68 11.29
C ALA A 135 -17.71 -1.89 11.38
N LEU A 136 -16.90 -2.09 10.34
CA LEU A 136 -15.88 -3.13 10.29
C LEU A 136 -14.52 -2.49 10.47
N TYR A 137 -13.79 -2.93 11.50
CA TYR A 137 -12.48 -2.41 11.87
C TYR A 137 -11.39 -3.35 11.35
N TYR A 138 -10.42 -2.79 10.65
CA TYR A 138 -9.27 -3.53 10.15
C TYR A 138 -7.96 -2.82 10.47
N VAL A 139 -6.92 -3.58 10.76
CA VAL A 139 -5.53 -3.11 10.75
C VAL A 139 -4.96 -3.41 9.37
N GLY A 140 -4.58 -2.35 8.65
CA GLY A 140 -3.98 -2.46 7.33
C GLY A 140 -2.46 -2.49 7.39
N TYR A 141 -1.86 -3.45 6.70
CA TYR A 141 -0.41 -3.62 6.55
C TYR A 141 -0.02 -3.47 5.08
N TYR A 142 0.95 -2.60 4.80
CA TYR A 142 1.50 -2.44 3.46
C TYR A 142 2.91 -1.84 3.53
N VAL A 143 3.65 -1.93 2.42
CA VAL A 143 5.03 -1.42 2.31
C VAL A 143 4.99 -0.04 1.66
N GLU A 144 5.69 0.97 2.21
CA GLU A 144 5.82 2.30 1.60
C GLU A 144 7.09 2.43 0.75
N ASN A 145 8.19 1.80 1.15
CA ASN A 145 9.42 1.71 0.37
C ASN A 145 10.15 0.40 0.75
N GLU A 146 11.12 -0.06 -0.02
CA GLU A 146 11.71 -1.43 -0.03
C GLU A 146 12.01 -2.08 1.34
N GLN A 147 12.03 -1.33 2.44
CA GLN A 147 12.26 -1.83 3.81
C GLN A 147 11.33 -1.23 4.89
N TYR A 148 10.36 -0.37 4.53
CA TYR A 148 9.52 0.32 5.52
C TYR A 148 8.07 -0.17 5.49
N PHE A 149 7.71 -0.91 6.54
CA PHE A 149 6.36 -1.43 6.79
C PHE A 149 5.51 -0.42 7.53
N ILE A 150 4.30 -0.19 7.03
CA ILE A 150 3.36 0.74 7.63
C ILE A 150 2.11 -0.01 8.10
N LYS A 151 1.73 0.28 9.34
CA LYS A 151 0.42 -0.05 9.89
C LYS A 151 -0.54 1.12 9.69
N SER A 152 -1.80 0.80 9.44
CA SER A 152 -2.85 1.78 9.22
C SER A 152 -4.16 1.31 9.84
N LYS A 153 -5.01 2.27 10.21
CA LYS A 153 -6.41 1.99 10.57
C LYS A 153 -7.23 2.01 9.30
N PHE A 154 -7.94 0.94 9.01
CA PHE A 154 -8.85 0.87 7.88
C PHE A 154 -10.24 0.52 8.39
N THR A 155 -11.19 1.44 8.29
CA THR A 155 -12.52 1.27 8.88
C THR A 155 -13.58 1.47 7.82
N ILE A 156 -14.39 0.42 7.59
CA ILE A 156 -15.51 0.44 6.66
C ILE A 156 -16.77 0.73 7.44
N HIS A 157 -17.44 1.82 7.10
CA HIS A 157 -18.66 2.28 7.78
C HIS A 157 -19.88 1.90 6.93
N LYS A 158 -20.71 0.99 7.47
CA LYS A 158 -22.01 0.59 6.89
C LYS A 158 -21.90 0.14 5.42
N MET A 159 -20.75 -0.43 5.02
CA MET A 159 -20.43 -0.83 3.64
C MET A 159 -20.57 0.28 2.57
N LYS A 160 -20.63 1.55 2.99
CA LYS A 160 -20.90 2.70 2.09
C LYS A 160 -19.71 3.64 1.99
N THR A 161 -19.01 3.84 3.10
CA THR A 161 -17.88 4.77 3.19
C THR A 161 -16.73 4.12 3.93
N VAL A 162 -15.52 4.63 3.72
CA VAL A 162 -14.31 4.11 4.33
C VAL A 162 -13.44 5.25 4.85
N SER A 163 -12.80 5.02 5.99
CA SER A 163 -11.73 5.86 6.51
C SER A 163 -10.44 5.05 6.57
N TRP A 164 -9.37 5.61 6.03
CA TRP A 164 -8.04 5.00 6.07
C TRP A 164 -7.06 5.98 6.71
N GLU A 165 -6.56 5.64 7.90
CA GLU A 165 -5.62 6.46 8.66
C GLU A 165 -4.25 5.80 8.65
N ILE A 166 -3.28 6.48 8.07
CA ILE A 166 -1.92 5.99 7.93
C ILE A 166 -1.07 6.59 9.05
N LEU A 167 -0.39 5.74 9.81
CA LEU A 167 0.47 6.12 10.91
C LEU A 167 1.91 6.25 10.45
N TYR A 168 2.50 7.45 10.57
CA TYR A 168 3.93 7.66 10.33
C TYR A 168 4.66 7.98 11.64
N TRP A 169 5.71 7.23 11.92
CA TRP A 169 6.63 7.48 13.02
C TRP A 169 7.75 8.41 12.54
N GLU A 170 7.69 9.69 12.88
CA GLU A 170 8.83 10.59 12.68
C GLU A 170 9.92 10.36 13.73
N ARG A 171 11.18 10.69 13.38
CA ARG A 171 12.41 10.37 14.12
C ARG A 171 12.42 10.72 15.63
N ASN A 172 11.51 11.57 16.11
CA ASN A 172 11.53 12.12 17.49
C ASN A 172 10.17 12.04 18.25
N SER A 173 9.36 10.98 18.03
CA SER A 173 8.43 10.45 19.05
C SER A 173 7.02 11.09 19.24
N LYS A 174 6.34 11.53 18.17
CA LYS A 174 4.86 11.49 18.12
C LYS A 174 4.40 11.03 16.73
N PRO A 175 3.52 10.03 16.63
CA PRO A 175 3.07 9.57 15.33
C PRO A 175 2.13 10.61 14.69
N ILE A 176 2.34 10.88 13.40
CA ILE A 176 1.47 11.72 12.60
C ILE A 176 0.50 10.82 11.83
N PHE A 177 -0.80 11.11 11.96
CA PHE A 177 -1.85 10.42 11.22
C PHE A 177 -2.20 11.19 9.94
N TYR A 178 -2.20 10.49 8.82
CA TYR A 178 -2.82 10.99 7.60
C TYR A 178 -4.11 10.23 7.33
N THR A 179 -5.22 10.93 7.40
CA THR A 179 -6.54 10.36 7.18
C THR A 179 -7.01 10.58 5.75
N TYR A 180 -7.44 9.50 5.11
CA TYR A 180 -8.10 9.48 3.83
C TYR A 180 -9.55 9.07 4.03
N TYR A 181 -10.45 9.74 3.32
CA TYR A 181 -11.86 9.37 3.29
C TYR A 181 -12.24 8.94 1.88
N GLY A 182 -12.90 7.79 1.80
CA GLY A 182 -13.25 7.17 0.53
C GLY A 182 -14.68 6.69 0.47
N LYS A 183 -15.13 6.42 -0.75
CA LYS A 183 -16.40 5.74 -1.02
C LYS A 183 -16.13 4.25 -1.21
N CYS A 184 -17.04 3.44 -0.68
CA CYS A 184 -17.08 2.01 -0.96
C CYS A 184 -17.88 1.77 -2.25
N VAL A 185 -17.30 1.07 -3.20
CA VAL A 185 -17.91 0.71 -4.48
C VAL A 185 -17.87 -0.82 -4.60
N PRO A 186 -18.98 -1.51 -4.33
CA PRO A 186 -19.08 -2.95 -4.57
C PRO A 186 -18.77 -3.24 -6.04
N THR A 187 -17.85 -4.17 -6.29
CA THR A 187 -17.42 -4.57 -7.63
C THR A 187 -17.79 -6.03 -7.82
N GLY A 188 -19.04 -6.27 -8.20
CA GLY A 188 -19.63 -7.62 -8.21
C GLY A 188 -19.89 -8.15 -6.80
N GLU A 189 -19.89 -9.48 -6.66
CA GLU A 189 -20.23 -10.16 -5.41
C GLU A 189 -19.02 -10.44 -4.51
N SER A 190 -17.78 -10.27 -5.01
CA SER A 190 -16.56 -10.77 -4.36
C SER A 190 -15.42 -9.77 -4.18
N ALA A 191 -15.59 -8.54 -4.65
CA ALA A 191 -14.58 -7.49 -4.52
C ALA A 191 -15.18 -6.15 -4.12
N LEU A 192 -14.41 -5.35 -3.39
CA LEU A 192 -14.75 -3.98 -2.99
C LEU A 192 -13.66 -3.04 -3.43
N SER A 193 -14.07 -2.03 -4.19
CA SER A 193 -13.21 -0.94 -4.60
C SER A 193 -13.43 0.25 -3.69
N PHE A 194 -12.36 0.93 -3.32
CA PHE A 194 -12.37 2.13 -2.51
C PHE A 194 -11.61 3.22 -3.23
N TYR A 195 -12.27 4.35 -3.39
CA TYR A 195 -11.65 5.53 -3.98
C TYR A 195 -11.54 6.62 -2.91
N PHE A 196 -10.31 6.97 -2.58
CA PHE A 196 -9.95 7.93 -1.56
C PHE A 196 -9.52 9.24 -2.19
N ASN A 197 -10.12 10.33 -1.69
CA ASN A 197 -9.68 11.69 -1.97
C ASN A 197 -9.14 12.31 -0.70
N LYS A 198 -7.95 12.93 -0.77
CA LYS A 198 -7.40 13.68 0.36
C LYS A 198 -7.91 15.12 0.32
N GLU A 199 -8.58 15.57 1.37
CA GLU A 199 -8.89 16.99 1.54
C GLU A 199 -7.66 17.71 2.14
N ASN A 200 -7.34 18.91 1.61
CA ASN A 200 -6.28 19.82 2.09
C ASN A 200 -4.82 19.33 2.00
N SER A 201 -4.32 19.05 0.78
CA SER A 201 -2.88 18.94 0.52
C SER A 201 -2.56 19.47 -0.87
N SER A 202 -1.43 20.16 -1.04
CA SER A 202 -0.90 20.61 -2.34
C SER A 202 -0.30 19.47 -3.18
N LEU A 203 -0.31 18.24 -2.67
CA LEU A 203 0.18 17.05 -3.36
C LEU A 203 -1.02 16.19 -3.78
N ASN A 204 -1.13 15.89 -5.07
CA ASN A 204 -2.12 14.96 -5.62
C ASN A 204 -1.89 13.57 -5.00
N LYS A 205 -2.74 13.20 -4.04
CA LYS A 205 -2.70 11.88 -3.38
C LYS A 205 -4.09 11.26 -3.38
N GLU A 206 -4.70 11.20 -4.56
CA GLU A 206 -5.78 10.26 -4.79
C GLU A 206 -5.22 8.85 -4.60
N CYS A 207 -5.97 8.00 -3.91
CA CYS A 207 -5.58 6.62 -3.73
C CYS A 207 -6.76 5.72 -4.02
N PHE A 208 -6.49 4.62 -4.70
CA PHE A 208 -7.43 3.57 -5.00
C PHE A 208 -7.01 2.31 -4.25
N VAL A 209 -7.95 1.67 -3.59
CA VAL A 209 -7.74 0.37 -2.95
C VAL A 209 -8.77 -0.60 -3.49
N ASN A 210 -8.35 -1.81 -3.83
CA ASN A 210 -9.24 -2.90 -4.19
C ASN A 210 -9.02 -4.07 -3.24
N LEU A 211 -10.09 -4.60 -2.67
CA LEU A 211 -10.08 -5.74 -1.77
C LEU A 211 -10.81 -6.90 -2.43
N PHE A 212 -10.20 -8.08 -2.35
CA PHE A 212 -10.86 -9.33 -2.68
C PHE A 212 -11.31 -10.02 -1.40
N TYR A 213 -12.60 -10.34 -1.31
CA TYR A 213 -13.18 -11.05 -0.17
C TYR A 213 -13.91 -12.34 -0.55
N GLY A 214 -14.08 -12.66 -1.83
CA GLY A 214 -14.76 -13.90 -2.25
C GLY A 214 -16.25 -13.87 -1.86
N ASN A 215 -16.78 -14.96 -1.33
CA ASN A 215 -18.24 -15.09 -1.16
C ASN A 215 -18.79 -14.49 0.15
N ASN A 216 -17.95 -14.33 1.18
CA ASN A 216 -18.36 -13.72 2.45
C ASN A 216 -17.18 -13.00 3.11
N MET A 217 -17.30 -11.69 3.27
CA MET A 217 -16.26 -10.85 3.88
C MET A 217 -16.24 -10.95 5.40
N GLN A 218 -17.40 -11.13 6.04
CA GLN A 218 -17.53 -11.05 7.50
C GLN A 218 -16.96 -12.27 8.22
N SER A 219 -16.85 -13.42 7.54
CA SER A 219 -16.26 -14.64 8.10
C SER A 219 -14.73 -14.71 7.92
N LYS A 220 -14.12 -13.71 7.27
CA LYS A 220 -12.69 -13.74 6.93
C LYS A 220 -11.90 -12.83 7.86
N PRO A 221 -11.02 -13.40 8.72
CA PRO A 221 -10.20 -12.60 9.62
C PRO A 221 -9.15 -11.76 8.86
N ILE A 222 -8.85 -12.13 7.62
CA ILE A 222 -7.84 -11.47 6.78
C ILE A 222 -8.44 -11.25 5.39
N LEU A 223 -8.31 -10.02 4.89
CA LEU A 223 -8.60 -9.65 3.50
C LEU A 223 -7.30 -9.27 2.80
N LEU A 224 -7.23 -9.62 1.52
CA LEU A 224 -6.11 -9.25 0.65
C LEU A 224 -6.57 -8.19 -0.33
N GLY A 225 -5.66 -7.27 -0.65
CA GLY A 225 -5.95 -6.24 -1.63
C GLY A 225 -4.71 -5.68 -2.30
N ALA A 226 -4.97 -4.71 -3.16
CA ALA A 226 -3.96 -3.86 -3.76
C ALA A 226 -4.33 -2.40 -3.59
N TYR A 227 -3.33 -1.56 -3.38
CA TYR A 227 -3.47 -0.11 -3.38
C TYR A 227 -2.73 0.47 -4.58
N CYS A 228 -3.24 1.57 -5.11
CA CYS A 228 -2.64 2.38 -6.14
C CYS A 228 -2.70 3.85 -5.70
N GLY A 229 -1.59 4.56 -5.78
CA GLY A 229 -1.53 5.95 -5.34
C GLY A 229 -0.22 6.59 -5.77
N PHE A 230 0.29 7.51 -4.95
CA PHE A 230 1.52 8.24 -5.24
C PHE A 230 2.49 8.20 -4.07
N ASN A 231 3.79 8.06 -4.35
CA ASN A 231 4.83 8.16 -3.34
C ASN A 231 5.10 9.62 -2.92
N ARG A 232 6.09 9.84 -2.04
CA ARG A 232 6.45 11.18 -1.55
C ARG A 232 6.95 12.12 -2.66
N ASN A 233 7.42 11.56 -3.78
CA ASN A 233 7.93 12.29 -4.94
C ASN A 233 6.87 12.44 -6.05
N ASN A 234 5.58 12.18 -5.75
CA ASN A 234 4.47 12.15 -6.72
C ASN A 234 4.63 11.12 -7.85
N GLY A 235 5.46 10.10 -7.66
CA GLY A 235 5.53 8.95 -8.56
C GLY A 235 4.34 8.01 -8.37
N PRO A 236 3.71 7.50 -9.44
CA PRO A 236 2.67 6.49 -9.33
C PRO A 236 3.22 5.21 -8.72
N VAL A 237 2.50 4.64 -7.75
CA VAL A 237 2.90 3.41 -7.07
C VAL A 237 1.73 2.46 -6.88
N ILE A 238 2.03 1.17 -6.97
CA ILE A 238 1.06 0.10 -6.76
C ILE A 238 1.69 -0.91 -5.81
N GLY A 239 0.92 -1.40 -4.84
CA GLY A 239 1.41 -2.45 -3.94
C GLY A 239 0.31 -3.32 -3.37
N LYS A 240 0.70 -4.47 -2.84
CA LYS A 240 -0.21 -5.33 -2.07
C LYS A 240 -0.47 -4.74 -0.68
N LEU A 241 -1.63 -5.07 -0.13
CA LEU A 241 -2.00 -4.77 1.25
C LEU A 241 -2.69 -5.98 1.89
N ILE A 242 -2.53 -6.09 3.21
CA ILE A 242 -3.25 -7.04 4.05
C ILE A 242 -4.13 -6.24 5.00
N LEU A 243 -5.41 -6.61 5.12
CA LEU A 243 -6.30 -6.09 6.17
C LEU A 243 -6.63 -7.20 7.14
N GLU A 244 -6.27 -7.02 8.40
CA GLU A 244 -6.59 -7.93 9.49
C GLU A 244 -7.77 -7.38 10.29
N GLN A 245 -8.85 -8.15 10.41
CA GLN A 245 -10.05 -7.74 11.12
C GLN A 245 -9.80 -7.68 12.64
N VAL A 246 -10.35 -6.66 13.29
CA VAL A 246 -10.37 -6.54 14.75
C VAL A 246 -11.80 -6.23 15.22
N ASN A 247 -12.10 -6.57 16.47
CA ASN A 247 -13.47 -6.53 16.99
C ASN A 247 -13.98 -5.10 17.19
N ASP A 248 -13.09 -4.19 17.54
CA ASP A 248 -13.44 -2.84 17.97
C ASP A 248 -12.34 -1.82 17.67
N LYS A 249 -12.71 -0.55 17.81
CA LYS A 249 -11.84 0.60 17.54
C LYS A 249 -10.67 0.72 18.53
N GLU A 250 -10.86 0.35 19.79
CA GLU A 250 -9.81 0.47 20.81
C GLU A 250 -8.69 -0.54 20.54
N THR A 251 -9.06 -1.79 20.23
CA THR A 251 -8.15 -2.83 19.77
C THR A 251 -7.40 -2.41 18.51
N GLN A 252 -8.10 -1.81 17.53
CA GLN A 252 -7.49 -1.26 16.32
C GLN A 252 -6.40 -0.22 16.65
N ASP A 253 -6.72 0.70 17.55
CA ASP A 253 -5.85 1.81 17.96
C ASP A 253 -4.58 1.32 18.67
N ILE A 254 -4.73 0.34 19.57
CA ILE A 254 -3.60 -0.29 20.26
C ILE A 254 -2.70 -1.00 19.25
N LYS A 255 -3.28 -1.81 18.37
CA LYS A 255 -2.52 -2.67 17.46
C LYS A 255 -1.76 -1.90 16.37
N VAL A 256 -2.33 -0.79 15.88
CA VAL A 256 -1.67 0.11 14.91
C VAL A 256 -0.49 0.84 15.54
N ARG A 257 -0.54 1.17 16.84
CA ARG A 257 0.55 1.85 17.56
C ARG A 257 1.66 0.92 18.03
N SER A 258 1.43 -0.39 18.09
CA SER A 258 2.49 -1.35 18.37
C SER A 258 3.53 -1.35 17.25
N THR A 259 4.81 -1.48 17.61
CA THR A 259 5.91 -1.68 16.65
C THR A 259 5.99 -3.11 16.10
N GLU A 260 5.32 -4.06 16.74
CA GLU A 260 5.38 -5.49 16.36
C GLU A 260 4.56 -5.76 15.10
N VAL A 261 5.19 -6.30 14.06
CA VAL A 261 4.50 -6.73 12.84
C VAL A 261 4.53 -8.24 12.77
N ASN A 262 3.41 -8.86 12.41
CA ASN A 262 3.36 -10.31 12.19
C ASN A 262 4.40 -10.71 11.12
N PRO A 263 5.36 -11.60 11.42
CA PRO A 263 6.41 -11.99 10.48
C PRO A 263 5.88 -12.59 9.17
N ILE A 264 4.73 -13.27 9.21
CA ILE A 264 4.09 -13.83 8.02
C ILE A 264 3.60 -12.71 7.10
N PHE A 265 2.97 -11.67 7.67
CA PHE A 265 2.52 -10.51 6.90
C PHE A 265 3.70 -9.72 6.33
N HIS A 266 4.76 -9.59 7.12
CA HIS A 266 6.01 -8.98 6.68
C HIS A 266 6.60 -9.72 5.47
N HIS A 267 6.77 -11.04 5.57
CA HIS A 267 7.30 -11.85 4.47
C HIS A 267 6.39 -11.79 3.23
N TYR A 268 5.07 -11.90 3.39
CA TYR A 268 4.13 -11.88 2.26
C TYR A 268 4.17 -10.56 1.48
N LEU A 269 4.32 -9.43 2.16
CA LEU A 269 4.33 -8.10 1.54
C LEU A 269 5.73 -7.68 1.07
N TYR A 270 6.78 -8.44 1.41
CA TYR A 270 8.14 -8.14 0.99
C TYR A 270 8.27 -8.04 -0.52
N SER A 271 8.84 -6.94 -1.00
CA SER A 271 9.01 -6.64 -2.43
C SER A 271 7.71 -6.64 -3.26
N GLN A 272 6.54 -6.54 -2.64
CA GLN A 272 5.24 -6.52 -3.33
C GLN A 272 4.77 -5.11 -3.72
N ARG A 273 5.72 -4.18 -3.89
CA ARG A 273 5.46 -2.80 -4.28
C ARG A 273 6.23 -2.45 -5.54
N MET A 274 5.53 -1.86 -6.49
CA MET A 274 6.06 -1.33 -7.73
C MET A 274 5.98 0.19 -7.70
N GLU A 275 7.09 0.85 -7.98
CA GLU A 275 7.13 2.27 -8.31
C GLU A 275 7.26 2.44 -9.81
N VAL A 276 6.50 3.36 -10.37
CA VAL A 276 6.68 3.81 -11.75
C VAL A 276 7.69 4.95 -11.73
N GLU A 277 8.64 4.92 -12.67
CA GLU A 277 9.65 5.97 -12.80
C GLU A 277 9.02 7.34 -13.07
N ASN A 278 9.53 8.37 -12.40
CA ASN A 278 9.01 9.73 -12.51
C ASN A 278 9.58 10.48 -13.72
N ILE A 279 10.59 9.90 -14.38
CA ILE A 279 11.23 10.46 -15.56
C ILE A 279 10.67 9.71 -16.75
N LEU A 280 9.92 10.42 -17.60
CA LEU A 280 9.35 9.82 -18.79
C LEU A 280 10.43 9.68 -19.87
N PRO A 281 10.49 8.53 -20.57
CA PRO A 281 11.39 8.35 -21.69
C PRO A 281 11.04 9.32 -22.83
N HIS A 282 12.03 9.89 -23.50
CA HIS A 282 11.82 10.71 -24.70
C HIS A 282 11.86 9.87 -25.99
N LYS A 283 12.55 8.74 -25.95
CA LYS A 283 12.62 7.72 -27.00
C LYS A 283 12.59 6.32 -26.38
N ASP A 284 12.25 5.31 -27.15
CA ASP A 284 12.08 3.93 -26.68
C ASP A 284 13.34 3.38 -26.02
N SER A 285 14.53 3.79 -26.48
CA SER A 285 15.80 3.44 -25.86
C SER A 285 15.96 4.01 -24.44
N ASP A 286 15.24 5.04 -24.05
CA ASP A 286 15.33 5.62 -22.70
C ASP A 286 14.63 4.74 -21.66
N LEU A 287 13.69 3.88 -22.06
CA LEU A 287 13.16 2.80 -21.21
C LEU A 287 14.23 1.76 -20.87
N SER A 288 15.36 1.79 -21.59
CA SER A 288 16.49 0.92 -21.31
C SER A 288 17.35 1.38 -20.13
N VAL A 289 16.80 2.04 -19.09
CA VAL A 289 17.45 2.10 -17.76
C VAL A 289 17.85 0.68 -17.26
N SER A 290 17.29 -0.35 -17.90
CA SER A 290 17.83 -1.70 -17.98
C SER A 290 19.25 -1.84 -18.52
N VAL A 291 20.05 -0.83 -18.91
CA VAL A 291 21.39 -1.02 -19.50
C VAL A 291 22.23 -1.95 -18.63
N ASN A 292 22.22 -1.80 -17.30
CA ASN A 292 22.92 -2.72 -16.40
C ASN A 292 22.27 -4.13 -16.34
N ARG A 293 20.93 -4.22 -16.40
CA ARG A 293 20.20 -5.50 -16.41
C ARG A 293 20.32 -6.23 -17.76
N LEU A 294 20.22 -5.53 -18.87
CA LEU A 294 20.36 -6.03 -20.23
C LEU A 294 21.81 -6.41 -20.48
N GLU A 295 22.79 -5.64 -19.99
CA GLU A 295 24.20 -6.05 -19.96
C GLU A 295 24.40 -7.31 -19.11
N ILE A 296 23.80 -7.39 -17.92
CA ILE A 296 23.84 -8.60 -17.09
C ILE A 296 23.17 -9.78 -17.80
N VAL A 297 21.99 -9.60 -18.39
CA VAL A 297 21.28 -10.67 -19.10
C VAL A 297 22.08 -11.10 -20.32
N ASN A 298 22.57 -10.16 -21.13
CA ASN A 298 23.45 -10.45 -22.28
C ASN A 298 24.74 -11.15 -21.83
N PHE A 299 25.30 -10.75 -20.68
CA PHE A 299 26.42 -11.44 -20.07
C PHE A 299 26.06 -12.84 -19.59
N LEU A 300 24.81 -13.09 -19.20
CA LEU A 300 24.33 -14.40 -18.77
C LEU A 300 23.81 -15.27 -19.94
N ILE A 301 23.55 -14.72 -21.13
CA ILE A 301 23.16 -15.50 -22.30
C ILE A 301 24.28 -16.47 -22.68
N GLY A 302 23.96 -17.76 -22.82
CA GLY A 302 24.89 -18.81 -23.19
C GLY A 302 24.59 -20.16 -22.53
N ASP A 303 25.46 -21.12 -22.82
CA ASP A 303 25.35 -22.49 -22.34
C ASP A 303 26.26 -22.69 -21.13
N TYR A 304 25.73 -23.32 -20.09
CA TYR A 304 26.43 -23.57 -18.84
C TYR A 304 26.46 -25.07 -18.58
N PHE A 305 27.67 -25.59 -18.40
CA PHE A 305 27.91 -27.01 -18.17
C PHE A 305 28.59 -27.20 -16.83
N GLY A 306 28.17 -28.21 -16.07
CA GLY A 306 28.85 -28.52 -14.83
C GLY A 306 28.15 -29.58 -14.01
N PHE A 307 28.32 -29.49 -12.69
CA PHE A 307 28.02 -30.61 -11.81
C PHE A 307 27.38 -30.18 -10.50
N TYR A 308 26.44 -31.01 -10.05
CA TYR A 308 26.01 -31.11 -8.67
C TYR A 308 26.77 -32.26 -8.00
N LEU A 309 27.26 -32.08 -6.79
CA LEU A 309 27.91 -33.14 -6.01
C LEU A 309 26.91 -33.73 -5.03
N ASP A 310 26.63 -35.03 -5.14
CA ASP A 310 25.71 -35.73 -4.22
C ASP A 310 26.41 -36.13 -2.91
N GLU A 311 25.63 -36.67 -1.97
CA GLU A 311 26.13 -37.09 -0.65
C GLU A 311 27.15 -38.25 -0.73
N ASN A 312 27.16 -38.99 -1.84
CA ASN A 312 28.09 -40.09 -2.09
C ASN A 312 29.35 -39.64 -2.85
N ASN A 313 29.54 -38.34 -3.06
CA ASN A 313 30.58 -37.73 -3.88
C ASN A 313 30.53 -38.07 -5.37
N TYR A 314 29.36 -38.46 -5.88
CA TYR A 314 29.12 -38.55 -7.31
C TYR A 314 28.75 -37.20 -7.90
N LEU A 315 29.27 -36.94 -9.10
CA LEU A 315 28.95 -35.80 -9.91
C LEU A 315 27.72 -36.12 -10.76
N ILE A 316 26.69 -35.29 -10.59
CA ILE A 316 25.48 -35.30 -11.41
C ILE A 316 25.63 -34.20 -12.47
N PRO A 317 25.65 -34.56 -13.77
CA PRO A 317 25.61 -33.63 -14.88
C PRO A 317 24.46 -32.62 -14.84
N ILE A 318 24.82 -31.33 -14.93
CA ILE A 318 23.90 -30.20 -15.08
C ILE A 318 24.25 -29.44 -16.36
N ASN A 319 23.24 -29.22 -17.20
CA ASN A 319 23.31 -28.28 -18.32
C ASN A 319 22.22 -27.22 -18.13
N PHE A 320 22.62 -25.95 -18.08
CA PHE A 320 21.73 -24.81 -17.93
C PHE A 320 21.94 -23.84 -19.10
N ILE A 321 20.86 -23.42 -19.74
CA ILE A 321 20.90 -22.58 -20.94
C ILE A 321 20.05 -21.34 -20.70
N VAL A 322 20.64 -20.18 -20.99
CA VAL A 322 19.94 -18.89 -21.05
C VAL A 322 19.81 -18.51 -22.53
N HIS A 323 18.60 -18.65 -23.09
CA HIS A 323 18.36 -18.57 -24.54
C HIS A 323 18.40 -17.15 -25.09
N ASN A 324 17.77 -16.21 -24.38
CA ASN A 324 17.57 -14.86 -24.87
C ASN A 324 17.40 -13.84 -23.74
N ASP A 325 17.32 -12.58 -24.15
CA ASP A 325 17.11 -11.41 -23.31
C ASP A 325 15.74 -11.37 -22.62
N LEU A 326 14.78 -12.16 -23.11
CA LEU A 326 13.47 -12.37 -22.48
C LEU A 326 13.55 -13.28 -21.25
N GLY A 327 14.70 -13.90 -20.99
CA GLY A 327 14.93 -14.76 -19.83
C GLY A 327 14.34 -16.16 -19.99
N GLU A 328 14.21 -16.66 -21.22
CA GLU A 328 13.84 -18.06 -21.48
C GLU A 328 14.99 -18.99 -21.10
N LEU A 329 14.69 -20.01 -20.28
CA LEU A 329 15.69 -20.89 -19.70
C LEU A 329 15.42 -22.36 -20.00
N THR A 330 16.49 -23.15 -20.11
CA THR A 330 16.41 -24.61 -20.10
C THR A 330 17.39 -25.17 -19.09
N LEU A 331 16.91 -25.99 -18.17
CA LEU A 331 17.73 -26.74 -17.23
C LEU A 331 17.62 -28.22 -17.57
N LYS A 332 18.73 -28.90 -17.73
CA LYS A 332 18.83 -30.33 -17.93
C LYS A 332 19.63 -30.94 -16.79
N ILE A 333 19.04 -31.94 -16.16
CA ILE A 333 19.66 -32.71 -15.08
C ILE A 333 19.60 -34.15 -15.53
N ASN A 334 20.75 -34.76 -15.81
CA ASN A 334 20.82 -36.04 -16.48
C ASN A 334 19.95 -36.04 -17.76
N ASN A 335 18.95 -36.95 -17.82
CA ASN A 335 18.05 -37.10 -18.97
C ASN A 335 16.76 -36.28 -18.87
N LYS A 336 16.56 -35.52 -17.78
CA LYS A 336 15.36 -34.70 -17.59
C LYS A 336 15.62 -33.27 -18.03
N SER A 337 14.68 -32.69 -18.78
CA SER A 337 14.76 -31.32 -19.26
C SER A 337 13.59 -30.51 -18.74
N PHE A 338 13.90 -29.38 -18.12
CA PHE A 338 12.99 -28.41 -17.56
C PHE A 338 13.06 -27.12 -18.39
N LYS A 339 11.90 -26.52 -18.66
CA LYS A 339 11.80 -25.20 -19.30
C LYS A 339 11.19 -24.21 -18.31
N GLY A 340 11.70 -22.99 -18.29
CA GLY A 340 11.34 -22.00 -17.29
C GLY A 340 11.64 -20.59 -17.74
N ILE A 341 11.30 -19.62 -16.87
CA ILE A 341 11.56 -18.20 -17.08
C ILE A 341 12.38 -17.68 -15.90
N GLY A 342 13.48 -17.01 -16.21
CA GLY A 342 14.38 -16.40 -15.23
C GLY A 342 13.94 -15.01 -14.80
N ARG A 343 14.12 -14.70 -13.51
CA ARG A 343 13.96 -13.37 -12.94
C ARG A 343 15.23 -12.98 -12.20
N ILE A 344 15.78 -11.81 -12.53
CA ILE A 344 16.91 -11.24 -11.80
C ILE A 344 16.39 -10.67 -10.49
N ASN A 345 16.93 -11.15 -9.36
CA ASN A 345 16.60 -10.60 -8.06
C ASN A 345 17.27 -9.21 -7.91
N LYS A 346 16.52 -8.20 -7.47
CA LYS A 346 17.02 -6.83 -7.27
C LYS A 346 17.93 -6.71 -6.05
N THR A 347 17.76 -7.56 -5.05
CA THR A 347 18.45 -7.46 -3.75
C THR A 347 19.64 -8.40 -3.63
N GLU A 348 19.63 -9.50 -4.37
CA GLU A 348 20.65 -10.54 -4.32
C GLU A 348 21.17 -10.73 -5.74
N ASN A 349 22.48 -10.66 -5.95
CA ASN A 349 23.12 -10.74 -7.27
C ASN A 349 22.97 -12.13 -7.92
N TYR A 350 21.75 -12.62 -8.10
CA TYR A 350 21.39 -13.93 -8.63
C TYR A 350 20.28 -13.81 -9.68
N LEU A 351 20.38 -14.62 -10.72
CA LEU A 351 19.27 -14.95 -11.60
C LEU A 351 18.52 -16.14 -10.98
N ILE A 352 17.30 -15.92 -10.50
CA ILE A 352 16.45 -16.94 -9.90
C ILE A 352 15.47 -17.44 -10.96
N SER A 353 15.37 -18.76 -11.08
CA SER A 353 14.62 -19.44 -12.13
C SER A 353 13.61 -20.37 -11.48
N GLU A 354 12.36 -20.29 -11.92
CA GLU A 354 11.33 -21.27 -11.58
C GLU A 354 11.01 -22.07 -12.83
N PHE A 355 11.11 -23.40 -12.73
CA PHE A 355 10.75 -24.31 -13.80
C PHE A 355 9.50 -25.08 -13.41
N SER A 356 8.59 -25.20 -14.37
CA SER A 356 7.39 -26.01 -14.25
C SER A 356 7.36 -27.05 -15.35
N GLU A 357 7.26 -28.33 -14.97
CA GLU A 357 6.86 -29.37 -15.91
C GLU A 357 5.34 -29.58 -15.83
N LYS A 358 4.75 -29.93 -16.97
CA LYS A 358 3.32 -29.94 -17.29
C LYS A 358 2.41 -30.81 -16.40
N ASN A 359 2.83 -31.28 -15.22
CA ASN A 359 1.92 -31.73 -14.16
C ASN A 359 2.48 -32.02 -12.74
N ASN A 360 3.78 -31.98 -12.37
CA ASN A 360 4.15 -32.32 -10.96
C ASN A 360 5.57 -31.97 -10.43
N SER A 361 6.33 -31.08 -11.06
CA SER A 361 7.68 -30.74 -10.57
C SER A 361 7.90 -29.24 -10.54
N TYR A 362 8.12 -28.70 -9.33
CA TYR A 362 8.68 -27.37 -9.11
C TYR A 362 10.19 -27.54 -9.03
N SER A 363 10.94 -26.79 -9.82
CA SER A 363 12.39 -26.68 -9.64
C SER A 363 12.77 -25.22 -9.52
N GLN A 364 13.53 -24.89 -8.48
CA GLN A 364 14.15 -23.59 -8.31
C GLN A 364 15.64 -23.74 -8.62
N PHE A 365 16.16 -22.84 -9.45
CA PHE A 365 17.58 -22.76 -9.77
C PHE A 365 18.04 -21.32 -9.67
N SER A 366 19.15 -21.05 -9.00
CA SER A 366 19.70 -19.70 -8.92
C SER A 366 21.17 -19.65 -9.27
N ILE A 367 21.54 -18.89 -10.30
CA ILE A 367 22.93 -18.70 -10.70
C ILE A 367 23.41 -17.30 -10.26
N GLN A 368 24.60 -17.23 -9.66
CA GLN A 368 25.18 -15.96 -9.26
C GLN A 368 25.52 -15.11 -10.49
N ILE A 369 25.16 -13.83 -10.49
CA ILE A 369 25.43 -12.89 -11.59
C ILE A 369 26.93 -12.60 -11.70
N LYS A 370 27.60 -12.46 -10.55
CA LYS A 370 29.05 -12.30 -10.49
C LYS A 370 29.71 -13.68 -10.48
N PRO A 371 30.56 -14.01 -11.47
CA PRO A 371 31.23 -15.29 -11.49
C PRO A 371 32.30 -15.37 -10.38
N LEU A 372 32.60 -16.58 -9.93
CA LEU A 372 33.68 -16.86 -8.97
C LEU A 372 35.05 -16.56 -9.59
N GLU A 373 35.22 -16.98 -10.83
CA GLU A 373 36.38 -16.76 -11.69
C GLU A 373 35.88 -16.59 -13.13
N LYS A 374 36.73 -16.21 -14.08
CA LYS A 374 36.29 -16.06 -15.48
C LYS A 374 35.53 -17.32 -15.95
N ASP A 375 34.29 -17.11 -16.39
CA ASP A 375 33.36 -18.13 -16.87
C ASP A 375 32.94 -19.21 -15.85
N LEU A 376 33.32 -19.11 -14.58
CA LEU A 376 32.99 -20.06 -13.51
C LEU A 376 31.94 -19.49 -12.56
N PHE A 377 30.83 -20.21 -12.38
CA PHE A 377 29.67 -19.75 -11.66
C PHE A 377 29.26 -20.72 -10.57
N LYS A 378 28.89 -20.16 -9.41
CA LYS A 378 28.19 -20.91 -8.36
C LYS A 378 26.69 -20.77 -8.56
N SER A 379 26.00 -21.89 -8.48
CA SER A 379 24.55 -21.94 -8.52
C SER A 379 24.01 -22.78 -7.36
N TYR A 380 22.71 -22.62 -7.09
CA TYR A 380 21.97 -23.41 -6.13
C TYR A 380 20.76 -24.02 -6.81
N ILE A 381 20.49 -25.28 -6.49
CA ILE A 381 19.40 -26.04 -7.06
C ILE A 381 18.51 -26.60 -5.97
N LEU A 382 17.20 -26.57 -6.22
CA LEU A 382 16.17 -27.29 -5.48
C LEU A 382 15.19 -27.87 -6.50
N VAL A 383 15.27 -29.17 -6.76
CA VAL A 383 14.45 -29.86 -7.76
C VAL A 383 13.64 -30.95 -7.09
N TYR A 384 12.32 -30.89 -7.27
CA TYR A 384 11.40 -31.93 -6.84
C TYR A 384 11.07 -32.84 -8.02
N SER A 385 11.39 -34.13 -7.91
CA SER A 385 11.12 -35.13 -8.95
C SER A 385 10.43 -36.35 -8.33
N GLY A 386 9.10 -36.32 -8.25
CA GLY A 386 8.35 -37.37 -7.54
C GLY A 386 8.58 -37.28 -6.03
N ALA A 387 9.14 -38.34 -5.44
CA ALA A 387 9.50 -38.37 -4.02
C ALA A 387 10.93 -37.86 -3.72
N ASP A 388 11.76 -37.69 -4.76
CA ASP A 388 13.16 -37.31 -4.62
C ASP A 388 13.33 -35.79 -4.64
N VAL A 389 14.22 -35.29 -3.78
CA VAL A 389 14.61 -33.87 -3.69
C VAL A 389 16.10 -33.74 -3.90
N LEU A 390 16.49 -33.05 -4.98
CA LEU A 390 17.87 -32.62 -5.19
C LEU A 390 18.01 -31.20 -4.67
N SER A 391 18.83 -30.99 -3.64
CA SER A 391 19.03 -29.69 -3.01
C SER A 391 20.50 -29.46 -2.71
N GLY A 392 21.09 -28.40 -3.28
CA GLY A 392 22.45 -28.03 -2.92
C GLY A 392 23.16 -27.12 -3.92
N LYS A 393 24.48 -27.12 -3.83
CA LYS A 393 25.37 -26.25 -4.64
C LYS A 393 25.67 -26.93 -5.98
N VAL A 394 25.68 -26.13 -7.03
CA VAL A 394 26.07 -26.52 -8.38
C VAL A 394 27.20 -25.62 -8.83
N LEU A 395 28.19 -26.20 -9.49
CA LEU A 395 29.28 -25.46 -10.10
C LEU A 395 29.14 -25.54 -11.62
N LEU A 396 29.15 -24.39 -12.28
CA LEU A 396 28.88 -24.26 -13.72
C LEU A 396 30.00 -23.49 -14.42
N TRP A 397 30.33 -23.93 -15.63
CA TRP A 397 31.22 -23.21 -16.54
C TRP A 397 30.45 -22.76 -17.77
N LYS A 398 30.58 -21.49 -18.11
CA LYS A 398 29.95 -20.91 -19.29
C LYS A 398 30.77 -21.26 -20.54
N ASN A 399 30.10 -21.72 -21.59
CA ASN A 399 30.64 -21.99 -22.93
C ASN A 399 31.91 -22.87 -22.92
N ASN A 400 31.96 -23.87 -22.02
CA ASN A 400 33.09 -24.79 -21.92
C ASN A 400 32.89 -26.03 -22.80
N SER A 401 33.48 -26.02 -23.99
CA SER A 401 33.34 -27.09 -24.99
C SER A 401 33.90 -28.45 -24.56
N ALA A 402 34.89 -28.47 -23.67
CA ALA A 402 35.44 -29.72 -23.14
C ALA A 402 34.44 -30.41 -22.21
N LEU A 403 33.78 -29.62 -21.35
CA LEU A 403 32.70 -30.11 -20.50
C LEU A 403 31.46 -30.48 -21.31
N GLU A 404 31.11 -29.70 -22.33
CA GLU A 404 30.03 -30.04 -23.25
C GLU A 404 30.23 -31.43 -23.85
N ALA A 405 31.40 -31.70 -24.45
CA ALA A 405 31.74 -33.00 -25.02
C ALA A 405 31.70 -34.14 -23.98
N LEU A 406 32.20 -33.88 -22.77
CA LEU A 406 32.17 -34.86 -21.66
C LEU A 406 30.73 -35.20 -21.25
N LEU A 407 29.87 -34.19 -21.11
CA LEU A 407 28.46 -34.40 -20.75
C LEU A 407 27.67 -35.05 -21.88
N GLU A 408 28.01 -34.78 -23.13
CA GLU A 408 27.40 -35.46 -24.28
C GLU A 408 27.78 -36.94 -24.38
N ALA A 409 29.02 -37.28 -24.05
CA ALA A 409 29.52 -38.66 -24.03
C ALA A 409 28.91 -39.49 -22.88
N ASN A 410 28.55 -38.83 -21.77
CA ASN A 410 28.08 -39.47 -20.53
C ASN A 410 26.61 -39.18 -20.23
N LYS A 411 25.73 -39.25 -21.24
CA LYS A 411 24.29 -39.04 -21.10
C LYS A 411 23.65 -40.13 -20.23
N GLY A 412 23.54 -39.88 -18.93
CA GLY A 412 22.69 -40.67 -18.02
C GLY A 412 23.39 -41.35 -16.84
N PHE A 413 24.65 -41.04 -16.53
CA PHE A 413 25.38 -41.67 -15.42
C PHE A 413 25.91 -40.65 -14.41
N TYR A 414 26.05 -41.11 -13.17
CA TYR A 414 26.86 -40.50 -12.12
C TYR A 414 28.33 -40.60 -12.52
N LEU A 415 29.07 -39.50 -12.47
CA LEU A 415 30.51 -39.49 -12.72
C LEU A 415 31.28 -39.46 -11.39
N ASN A 416 32.41 -40.13 -11.33
CA ASN A 416 33.35 -39.93 -10.23
C ASN A 416 34.11 -38.62 -10.43
N ILE A 417 34.59 -38.04 -9.33
CA ILE A 417 35.45 -36.85 -9.39
C ILE A 417 36.73 -37.13 -10.20
N SER A 418 37.23 -38.36 -10.18
CA SER A 418 38.39 -38.78 -10.98
C SER A 418 38.12 -38.84 -12.49
N ASP A 419 36.86 -38.75 -12.92
CA ASP A 419 36.47 -38.85 -14.32
C ASP A 419 36.54 -37.48 -15.03
N VAL A 420 36.75 -36.40 -14.29
CA VAL A 420 37.01 -35.05 -14.84
C VAL A 420 38.50 -34.73 -14.85
N ASP A 421 38.91 -33.73 -15.63
CA ASP A 421 40.31 -33.32 -15.61
C ASP A 421 40.73 -32.72 -14.26
N ALA A 422 42.04 -32.80 -13.96
CA ALA A 422 42.60 -32.37 -12.68
C ALA A 422 42.33 -30.89 -12.34
N THR A 423 42.11 -30.02 -13.34
CA THR A 423 41.78 -28.61 -13.10
C THR A 423 40.36 -28.47 -12.60
N ILE A 424 39.41 -29.18 -13.21
CA ILE A 424 38.01 -29.20 -12.81
C ILE A 424 37.83 -29.91 -11.47
N GLU A 425 38.50 -31.04 -11.26
CA GLU A 425 38.55 -31.75 -9.98
C GLU A 425 38.92 -30.78 -8.84
N LYS A 426 40.03 -30.05 -8.98
CA LYS A 426 40.46 -29.06 -7.97
C LYS A 426 39.41 -28.00 -7.68
N LYS A 427 38.66 -27.54 -8.69
CA LYS A 427 37.59 -26.54 -8.52
C LYS A 427 36.37 -27.14 -7.82
N ILE A 428 36.02 -28.39 -8.13
CA ILE A 428 34.96 -29.14 -7.43
C ILE A 428 35.33 -29.29 -5.95
N GLU A 429 36.57 -29.68 -5.64
CA GLU A 429 37.04 -29.79 -4.26
C GLU A 429 37.04 -28.45 -3.53
N GLN A 430 37.38 -27.36 -4.22
CA GLN A 430 37.42 -26.03 -3.65
C GLN A 430 36.04 -25.44 -3.36
N TYR A 431 35.06 -25.63 -4.25
CA TYR A 431 33.80 -24.90 -4.25
C TYR A 431 32.55 -25.73 -3.92
N LEU A 432 32.61 -27.06 -4.11
CA LEU A 432 31.50 -27.98 -3.83
C LEU A 432 31.73 -28.87 -2.60
N LYS A 433 32.96 -29.34 -2.34
CA LYS A 433 33.25 -30.04 -1.08
C LYS A 433 33.30 -29.04 0.08
N GLU A 434 32.50 -29.26 1.11
CA GLU A 434 32.65 -28.50 2.35
C GLU A 434 33.89 -29.01 3.09
N LYS A 435 34.81 -28.12 3.44
CA LYS A 435 35.75 -28.43 4.52
C LYS A 435 34.93 -28.51 5.80
N VAL A 436 34.67 -29.72 6.28
CA VAL A 436 34.30 -29.94 7.68
C VAL A 436 35.45 -29.36 8.50
N ILE A 437 35.22 -28.22 9.15
CA ILE A 437 36.09 -27.70 10.20
C ILE A 437 35.64 -28.34 11.50
#